data_AF-A0A7S0GND6-F1
#
_entry.id   AF-A0A7S0GND6-F1
#
_cell.length_a   1.000
_cell.length_b   1.000
_cell.length_c   1.000
_cell.angle_alpha   90.00
_cell.angle_beta   90.00
_cell.angle_gamma   90.00
#
_symmetry.space_group_name_H-M   'P 1'
#
loop_
_entity.id
_entity.type
_entity.pdbx_description
1 polymer ?
#
loop_
_entity_poly.entity_id
_entity_poly.type
_entity_poly.pdbx_seq_one_letter_code
_entity_poly.pdbx_strand_id
1 'polypeptide(L)'
;VAIDFTASNGDPRQPGTLHNINLNGQMNDYQKAITAVGSIIAKYDHNQRFPVWGFGAKFDGEIRHVFQVGDSEQLNGISGILEGYRSMFSSPLRMSEPTVFSEVIQSAEA
;
A
#
# COMPACT_ATOMS: atom_id res chain seq x y z
N VAL A 1 -5.33 4.30 -5.19
CA VAL A 1 -4.09 3.48 -5.38
C VAL A 1 -4.30 2.13 -4.71
N ALA A 2 -3.86 1.03 -5.32
CA ALA A 2 -3.98 -0.31 -4.75
C ALA A 2 -2.59 -0.92 -4.54
N ILE A 3 -2.31 -1.47 -3.36
CA ILE A 3 -0.99 -2.00 -2.97
C ILE A 3 -1.14 -3.47 -2.58
N ASP A 4 -0.31 -4.31 -3.18
CA ASP A 4 -0.22 -5.72 -2.86
C ASP A 4 0.52 -5.92 -1.53
N PHE A 5 -0.02 -6.72 -0.61
CA PHE A 5 0.62 -7.13 0.65
C PHE A 5 0.69 -8.66 0.77
N THR A 6 0.73 -9.39 -0.35
CA THR A 6 0.80 -10.86 -0.34
C THR A 6 2.17 -11.39 0.08
N ALA A 7 2.19 -12.62 0.59
CA ALA A 7 3.37 -13.27 1.14
C ALA A 7 4.51 -13.47 0.10
N SER A 8 4.19 -13.50 -1.19
CA SER A 8 5.16 -13.56 -2.29
C SER A 8 6.15 -12.39 -2.29
N ASN A 9 5.82 -11.28 -1.64
CA ASN A 9 6.71 -10.12 -1.50
C ASN A 9 7.79 -10.30 -0.43
N GLY A 10 7.70 -11.35 0.39
CA GLY A 10 8.59 -11.62 1.51
C GLY A 10 8.28 -10.79 2.76
N ASP A 11 8.86 -11.15 3.90
CA ASP A 11 8.64 -10.42 5.15
C ASP A 11 9.24 -9.00 5.07
N PRO A 12 8.44 -7.92 5.23
CA PRO A 12 8.90 -6.54 5.11
C PRO A 12 9.99 -6.17 6.13
N ARG A 13 10.14 -6.95 7.21
CA ARG A 13 11.19 -6.77 8.21
C ARG A 13 12.55 -7.32 7.76
N GLN A 14 12.58 -8.15 6.71
CA GLN A 14 13.79 -8.73 6.16
C GLN A 14 14.38 -7.83 5.08
N PRO A 15 15.67 -7.44 5.18
CA PRO A 15 16.36 -6.70 4.13
C PRO A 15 16.28 -7.41 2.77
N GLY A 16 16.07 -6.63 1.71
CA GLY A 16 16.02 -7.15 0.33
C GLY A 16 14.65 -7.69 -0.13
N THR A 17 13.65 -7.73 0.75
CA THR A 17 12.26 -7.99 0.35
C THR A 17 11.62 -6.75 -0.29
N LEU A 18 10.56 -6.95 -1.06
CA LEU A 18 10.00 -5.88 -1.91
C LEU A 18 9.36 -4.75 -1.09
N HIS A 19 8.90 -5.04 0.12
CA HIS A 19 8.32 -4.06 1.04
C HIS A 19 9.30 -3.52 2.09
N ASN A 20 10.55 -3.99 2.12
CA ASN A 20 11.49 -3.56 3.15
C ASN A 20 11.67 -2.04 3.15
N ILE A 21 11.51 -1.42 4.33
CA ILE A 21 11.73 0.02 4.51
C ILE A 21 13.21 0.20 4.89
N ASN A 22 14.01 0.68 3.94
CA ASN A 22 15.44 0.86 4.18
C ASN A 22 15.71 2.03 5.13
N LEU A 23 16.53 1.78 6.16
CA LEU A 23 16.94 2.79 7.15
C LEU A 23 17.88 3.86 6.56
N ASN A 24 18.52 3.58 5.42
CA ASN A 24 19.40 4.51 4.71
C ASN A 24 18.63 5.51 3.82
N GLY A 25 17.30 5.47 3.82
CA GLY A 25 16.44 6.35 3.02
C GLY A 25 16.22 5.90 1.58
N GLN A 26 16.81 4.79 1.13
CA GLN A 26 16.53 4.25 -0.20
C GLN A 26 15.10 3.72 -0.29
N MET A 27 14.38 4.19 -1.31
CA MET A 27 13.03 3.70 -1.59
C MET A 27 13.05 2.25 -2.06
N ASN A 28 12.12 1.44 -1.57
CA ASN A 28 11.80 0.16 -2.21
C ASN A 28 10.97 0.35 -3.48
N ASP A 29 10.72 -0.73 -4.21
CA ASP A 29 10.09 -0.65 -5.53
C ASP A 29 8.64 -0.15 -5.49
N TYR A 30 7.90 -0.46 -4.42
CA TYR A 30 6.57 0.10 -4.18
C TYR A 30 6.63 1.62 -3.95
N GLN A 31 7.55 2.10 -3.12
CA GLN A 31 7.73 3.54 -2.88
C GLN A 31 8.15 4.29 -4.14
N LYS A 32 9.04 3.71 -4.95
CA LYS A 32 9.43 4.25 -6.26
C LYS A 32 8.23 4.34 -7.19
N ALA A 33 7.43 3.29 -7.32
CA ALA A 33 6.26 3.26 -8.19
C ALA A 33 5.19 4.29 -7.78
N ILE A 34 4.85 4.35 -6.49
CA ILE A 34 3.92 5.34 -5.92
C ILE A 34 4.40 6.76 -6.25
N THR A 35 5.70 7.03 -6.05
CA THR A 35 6.27 8.36 -6.29
C THR A 35 6.28 8.70 -7.79
N ALA A 36 6.77 7.78 -8.63
CA ALA A 36 6.94 8.02 -10.06
C ALA A 36 5.60 8.24 -10.77
N VAL A 37 4.62 7.36 -10.56
CA VAL A 37 3.29 7.48 -11.18
C VAL A 37 2.50 8.60 -10.51
N GLY A 38 2.48 8.64 -9.18
CA GLY A 38 1.69 9.58 -8.41
C GLY A 38 2.09 11.04 -8.64
N SER A 39 3.39 11.34 -8.71
CA SER A 39 3.87 12.73 -8.94
C SER A 39 3.46 13.31 -10.29
N ILE A 40 3.12 12.46 -11.26
CA ILE A 40 2.62 12.85 -12.58
C ILE A 40 1.10 12.99 -12.53
N ILE A 41 0.41 11.92 -12.11
CA ILE A 41 -1.06 11.85 -12.16
C ILE A 41 -1.74 12.79 -11.16
N ALA A 42 -1.16 13.01 -9.97
CA ALA A 42 -1.77 13.85 -8.94
C ALA A 42 -1.95 15.32 -9.35
N LYS A 43 -1.22 15.79 -10.37
CA LYS A 43 -1.37 17.16 -10.91
C LYS A 43 -2.71 17.38 -11.61
N TYR A 44 -3.39 16.29 -11.99
CA TYR A 44 -4.69 16.33 -12.67
C TYR A 44 -5.86 16.20 -11.71
N ASP A 45 -5.61 15.94 -10.42
CA ASP A 45 -6.64 15.92 -9.38
C ASP A 45 -6.64 17.26 -8.62
N HIS A 46 -7.81 17.90 -8.51
CA HIS A 46 -7.93 19.24 -7.94
C HIS A 46 -7.68 19.27 -6.43
N ASN A 47 -8.12 18.25 -5.68
CA ASN A 47 -8.03 18.24 -4.22
C ASN A 47 -6.83 17.42 -3.69
N GLN A 48 -6.21 16.63 -4.56
CA GLN A 48 -5.10 15.72 -4.28
C GLN A 48 -5.36 14.80 -3.09
N ARG A 49 -6.61 14.35 -2.92
CA ARG A 49 -7.00 13.39 -1.88
C ARG A 49 -7.29 12.05 -2.52
N PHE A 50 -6.47 11.06 -2.19
CA PHE A 50 -6.49 9.78 -2.89
C PHE A 50 -6.95 8.67 -1.95
N PRO A 51 -7.98 7.89 -2.33
CA PRO A 51 -8.25 6.64 -1.64
C PRO A 51 -7.12 5.65 -1.93
N VAL A 52 -6.69 4.94 -0.89
CA VAL A 52 -5.60 3.97 -0.96
C VAL A 52 -6.03 2.67 -0.30
N TRP A 53 -5.95 1.59 -1.07
CA TRP A 53 -6.31 0.26 -0.66
C TRP A 53 -5.09 -0.65 -0.63
N GLY A 54 -5.10 -1.60 0.30
CA GLY A 54 -4.21 -2.74 0.34
C GLY A 54 -4.99 -4.01 0.12
N PHE A 55 -4.33 -5.07 -0.35
CA PHE A 55 -4.96 -6.39 -0.50
C PHE A 55 -4.00 -7.52 -0.17
N GLY A 56 -4.55 -8.69 0.17
CA GLY A 56 -3.77 -9.91 0.36
C GLY A 56 -3.02 -10.00 1.69
N ALA A 57 -3.54 -9.37 2.74
CA ALA A 57 -2.94 -9.43 4.08
C ALA A 57 -3.89 -10.06 5.11
N LYS A 58 -3.34 -10.46 6.25
CA LYS A 58 -4.07 -10.94 7.42
C LYS A 58 -3.99 -9.92 8.56
N PHE A 59 -5.13 -9.68 9.20
CA PHE A 59 -5.24 -8.92 10.44
C PHE A 59 -5.93 -9.82 11.46
N ASP A 60 -5.31 -9.99 12.63
CA ASP A 60 -5.84 -10.83 13.72
C ASP A 60 -6.26 -12.24 13.28
N GLY A 61 -5.55 -12.80 12.29
CA GLY A 61 -5.80 -14.14 11.74
C GLY A 61 -6.79 -14.19 10.56
N GLU A 62 -7.53 -13.12 10.29
CA GLU A 62 -8.47 -13.03 9.17
C GLU A 62 -7.80 -12.46 7.93
N ILE A 63 -7.99 -13.12 6.78
CA ILE A 63 -7.55 -12.59 5.49
C ILE A 63 -8.46 -11.43 5.10
N ARG A 64 -7.84 -10.28 4.80
CA ARG A 64 -8.47 -9.11 4.18
C ARG A 64 -7.98 -9.04 2.74
N HIS A 65 -8.88 -9.37 1.82
CA HIS A 65 -8.64 -9.27 0.39
C HIS A 65 -8.75 -7.83 -0.12
N VAL A 66 -9.37 -6.91 0.64
CA VAL A 66 -9.22 -5.46 0.50
C VAL A 66 -9.27 -4.83 1.89
N PHE A 67 -8.44 -3.81 2.12
CA PHE A 67 -8.46 -3.00 3.34
C PHE A 67 -7.98 -1.57 3.05
N GLN A 68 -8.32 -0.64 3.92
CA GLN A 68 -7.86 0.74 3.85
C GLN A 68 -6.39 0.85 4.28
N VAL A 69 -5.59 1.56 3.50
CA VAL A 69 -4.21 1.91 3.86
C VAL A 69 -4.21 3.26 4.57
N GLY A 70 -3.54 3.34 5.71
CA GLY A 70 -3.55 4.53 6.57
C GLY A 70 -4.80 4.63 7.44
N ASP A 71 -4.93 5.78 8.11
CA ASP A 71 -5.94 6.03 9.16
C ASP A 71 -7.20 6.74 8.65
N SER A 72 -7.22 7.11 7.37
CA SER A 72 -8.29 7.91 6.76
C SER A 72 -8.67 7.37 5.39
N GLU A 73 -9.93 7.59 5.01
CA GLU A 73 -10.51 7.13 3.74
C GLU A 73 -9.75 7.67 2.53
N GLN A 74 -9.18 8.88 2.64
CA GLN A 74 -8.38 9.51 1.62
C GLN A 74 -7.13 10.16 2.21
N LEU A 75 -5.98 9.87 1.60
CA LEU A 75 -4.69 10.39 1.98
C LEU A 75 -4.31 11.63 1.15
N ASN A 76 -3.69 12.61 1.81
CA ASN A 76 -3.36 13.89 1.20
C ASN A 76 -2.04 13.83 0.41
N GLY A 77 -2.15 13.89 -0.91
CA GLY A 77 -1.02 13.91 -1.83
C GLY A 77 -0.17 12.63 -1.78
N ILE A 78 0.90 12.62 -2.59
CA ILE A 78 1.80 11.47 -2.66
C ILE A 78 2.56 11.24 -1.34
N SER A 79 2.86 12.31 -0.61
CA SER A 79 3.47 12.20 0.72
C SER A 79 2.56 11.45 1.69
N GLY A 80 1.26 11.77 1.71
CA GLY A 80 0.28 11.08 2.55
C GLY A 80 0.17 9.59 2.19
N ILE A 81 0.17 9.25 0.89
CA ILE A 81 0.17 7.86 0.44
C ILE A 81 1.41 7.10 0.95
N LEU A 82 2.61 7.70 0.84
CA LEU A 82 3.84 7.08 1.32
C LEU A 82 3.88 6.91 2.84
N GLU A 83 3.32 7.86 3.59
CA GLU A 83 3.18 7.77 5.04
C GLU A 83 2.20 6.68 5.46
N GLY A 84 1.00 6.65 4.85
CA GLY A 84 0.01 5.60 5.07
C GLY A 84 0.52 4.22 4.70
N TYR A 85 1.27 4.09 3.60
CA TYR A 85 1.94 2.84 3.24
C TYR A 85 2.94 2.38 4.30
N ARG A 86 3.80 3.28 4.80
CA ARG A 86 4.79 2.94 5.84
C ARG A 86 4.14 2.54 7.15
N SER A 87 3.06 3.21 7.55
CA SER A 87 2.38 2.94 8.82
C SER A 87 1.79 1.53 8.89
N MET A 88 1.45 0.93 7.73
CA MET A 88 0.98 -0.46 7.67
C MET A 88 1.98 -1.46 8.25
N PHE A 89 3.29 -1.23 8.12
CA PHE A 89 4.31 -2.14 8.65
C PHE A 89 4.57 -1.98 10.15
N SER A 90 4.00 -0.94 10.76
CA SER A 90 3.94 -0.78 12.22
C SER A 90 2.70 -1.44 12.84
N SER A 91 1.80 -1.99 12.00
CA SER A 91 0.57 -2.65 12.43
C SER A 91 0.78 -4.17 12.60
N PRO A 92 -0.17 -4.91 13.23
CA PRO A 92 -0.10 -6.37 13.33
C PRO A 92 -0.34 -7.12 12.00
N LEU A 93 -0.39 -6.40 10.87
CA LEU A 93 -0.52 -6.94 9.52
C LEU A 93 0.48 -8.08 9.28
N ARG A 94 -0.01 -9.20 8.74
CA ARG A 94 0.81 -10.29 8.22
C ARG A 94 0.52 -10.49 6.75
N MET A 95 1.55 -10.59 5.94
CA MET A 95 1.37 -10.88 4.52
C MET A 95 0.76 -12.27 4.33
N SER A 96 -0.15 -12.40 3.36
CA SER A 96 -0.95 -13.62 3.16
C SER A 96 -0.98 -14.05 1.70
N GLU A 97 -1.52 -15.25 1.47
CA GLU A 97 -1.93 -15.74 0.16
C GLU A 97 -3.44 -15.98 0.17
N PRO A 98 -4.08 -16.14 -1.01
CA PRO A 98 -3.56 -15.92 -2.37
C PRO A 98 -3.58 -14.44 -2.79
N THR A 99 -2.95 -14.14 -3.93
CA THR A 99 -3.08 -12.85 -4.61
C THR A 99 -4.42 -12.77 -5.34
N VAL A 100 -5.30 -11.88 -4.89
CA VAL A 100 -6.66 -11.69 -5.45
C VAL A 100 -6.85 -10.22 -5.83
N PHE A 101 -6.95 -9.93 -7.13
CA PHE A 101 -7.14 -8.56 -7.63
C PHE A 101 -8.60 -8.16 -7.82
N SER A 102 -9.52 -9.13 -7.95
CA SER A 102 -10.92 -8.85 -8.29
C SER A 102 -11.60 -7.88 -7.32
N GLU A 103 -11.35 -8.03 -6.03
CA GLU A 103 -12.00 -7.23 -4.99
C GLU A 103 -11.49 -5.78 -4.97
N VAL A 104 -10.19 -5.56 -5.22
CA VAL A 104 -9.64 -4.20 -5.26
C VAL A 104 -10.07 -3.45 -6.52
N ILE A 105 -10.32 -4.17 -7.62
CA ILE A 105 -10.91 -3.59 -8.84
C ILE A 105 -12.35 -3.14 -8.55
N GLN A 106 -13.17 -3.99 -7.92
CA GLN A 106 -14.54 -3.63 -7.53
C GLN A 106 -14.58 -2.41 -6.61
N SER A 107 -13.61 -2.29 -5.70
CA SER A 107 -13.49 -1.13 -4.80
C SER A 107 -13.18 0.18 -5.54
N ALA A 108 -12.61 0.11 -6.75
CA ALA A 108 -12.32 1.27 -7.59
C ALA A 108 -13.49 1.64 -8.53
N GLU A 109 -14.47 0.75 -8.72
CA GLU A 109 -15.67 0.99 -9.53
C GLU A 109 -16.77 1.74 -8.76
N ALA A 110 -16.71 1.74 -7.42
CA ALA A 110 -17.69 2.36 -6.51
C ALA A 110 -17.40 3.85 -6.26
#